data_AF-A0A3L7VPQ9-F1
#
_entry.id   AF-A0A3L7VPQ9-F1
#
_cell.length_a   1.000
_cell.length_b   1.000
_cell.length_c   1.000
_cell.angle_alpha   90.00
_cell.angle_beta   90.00
_cell.angle_gamma   90.00
#
_symmetry.space_group_name_H-M   'P 1'
#
loop_
_entity.id
_entity.type
_entity.pdbx_description
1 polymer ?
#
loop_
_entity_poly.entity_id
_entity_poly.type
_entity_poly.pdbx_seq_one_letter_code
_entity_poly.pdbx_strand_id
1 'polypeptide(L)'
;MAFALLWNVWACVRVHPHHLAFFNEASGGSDNGHWHLLDANVDWGQANLALKHWQDERQQQVGHSEPFYLSCFGVDYGMRLEDLGLHGKPVPMKLDPESKMNKSLPINELPPGLYAISVNHLHGYRHHPTGDPDCSEFLQLKPIAIVGSAIQIFELPMGRANESIRNEGD
;
A
#
# COMPACT_ATOMS: atom_id res chain seq x y z
N MET A 1 -34.55 -18.65 18.76
CA MET A 1 -33.98 -19.37 17.60
C MET A 1 -34.34 -18.71 16.27
N ALA A 2 -35.62 -18.47 15.96
CA ALA A 2 -36.04 -17.78 14.73
C ALA A 2 -35.51 -16.34 14.59
N PHE A 3 -35.39 -15.60 15.69
CA PHE A 3 -34.87 -14.23 15.69
C PHE A 3 -33.39 -14.16 15.28
N ALA A 4 -32.58 -15.13 15.70
CA ALA A 4 -31.17 -15.22 15.33
C ALA A 4 -31.00 -15.53 13.83
N LEU A 5 -31.89 -16.34 13.27
CA LEU A 5 -31.87 -16.69 11.84
C LEU A 5 -32.30 -15.50 10.97
N LEU A 6 -33.34 -14.77 11.38
CA LEU A 6 -33.80 -13.56 10.68
C LEU A 6 -32.76 -12.43 10.75
N TRP A 7 -32.07 -12.29 11.88
CA TRP A 7 -30.96 -11.36 12.04
C TRP A 7 -29.80 -11.70 11.11
N ASN A 8 -29.47 -12.99 10.98
CA ASN A 8 -28.39 -13.45 10.11
C ASN A 8 -28.70 -13.18 8.63
N VAL A 9 -29.93 -13.44 8.20
CA VAL A 9 -30.38 -13.16 6.83
C VAL A 9 -30.35 -11.65 6.55
N TRP A 10 -30.79 -10.81 7.49
CA TRP A 10 -30.75 -9.36 7.34
C TRP A 10 -29.32 -8.80 7.27
N ALA A 11 -28.40 -9.33 8.08
CA ALA A 11 -26.99 -9.00 8.02
C ALA A 11 -26.37 -9.39 6.67
N CYS A 12 -26.66 -10.58 6.15
CA CYS A 12 -26.16 -11.03 4.84
C CYS A 12 -26.62 -10.14 3.68
N VAL A 13 -27.88 -9.67 3.69
CA VAL A 13 -28.42 -8.83 2.61
C VAL A 13 -27.83 -7.41 2.63
N ARG A 14 -27.50 -6.89 3.82
CA ARG A 14 -26.85 -5.56 3.97
C ARG A 14 -25.41 -5.52 3.46
N VAL A 15 -24.80 -6.67 3.21
CA VAL A 15 -23.38 -6.83 2.85
C VAL A 15 -23.18 -7.09 1.36
N HIS A 16 -24.26 -7.20 0.58
CA HIS A 16 -24.15 -7.39 -0.86
C HIS A 16 -23.81 -6.05 -1.57
N PRO A 17 -22.77 -5.95 -2.44
CA PRO A 17 -21.94 -7.02 -3.01
C PRO A 17 -20.51 -7.13 -2.45
N HIS A 18 -20.26 -6.72 -1.21
CA HIS A 18 -18.92 -6.67 -0.59
C HIS A 18 -18.79 -7.65 0.60
N HIS A 19 -18.94 -8.96 0.35
CA HIS A 19 -18.89 -10.03 1.37
C HIS A 19 -17.52 -10.32 2.00
N LEU A 20 -16.48 -9.53 1.72
CA LEU A 20 -15.16 -9.66 2.36
C LEU A 20 -14.95 -8.71 3.55
N ALA A 21 -15.91 -7.82 3.84
CA ALA A 21 -15.74 -6.77 4.84
C ALA A 21 -16.90 -6.69 5.86
N PHE A 22 -17.36 -7.83 6.40
CA PHE A 22 -18.26 -7.79 7.55
C PHE A 22 -17.50 -8.10 8.85
N PHE A 23 -17.24 -7.05 9.64
CA PHE A 23 -16.76 -7.16 11.00
C PHE A 23 -17.93 -6.97 11.97
N ASN A 24 -18.01 -7.83 13.00
CA ASN A 24 -19.01 -7.73 14.05
C ASN A 24 -18.84 -6.41 14.82
N GLU A 25 -19.94 -5.86 15.34
CA GLU A 25 -20.00 -4.54 16.00
C GLU A 25 -19.10 -4.42 17.25
N ALA A 26 -18.65 -5.55 17.80
CA ALA A 26 -17.66 -5.63 18.88
C ALA A 26 -16.22 -5.30 18.45
N SER A 27 -15.96 -5.19 17.13
CA SER A 27 -14.64 -4.92 16.55
C SER A 27 -14.43 -3.47 16.10
N GLY A 28 -15.39 -2.57 16.37
CA GLY A 28 -15.24 -1.14 16.08
C GLY A 28 -15.66 -0.67 14.68
N GLY A 29 -16.39 -1.51 13.92
CA GLY A 29 -16.95 -1.14 12.62
C GLY A 29 -15.91 -0.94 11.50
N SER A 30 -16.37 -0.52 10.31
CA SER A 30 -15.54 -0.33 9.10
C SER A 30 -14.41 0.69 9.29
N ASP A 31 -14.58 1.63 10.20
CA ASP A 31 -13.70 2.80 10.32
C ASP A 31 -12.42 2.48 11.12
N ASN A 32 -12.44 1.44 11.97
CA ASN A 32 -11.28 0.97 12.75
C ASN A 32 -10.68 -0.37 12.25
N GLY A 33 -11.19 -0.91 11.13
CA GLY A 33 -10.70 -2.17 10.55
C GLY A 33 -9.22 -2.13 10.13
N HIS A 34 -8.67 -0.94 9.84
CA HIS A 34 -7.29 -0.76 9.40
C HIS A 34 -6.23 -1.18 10.44
N TRP A 35 -6.55 -1.18 11.74
CA TRP A 35 -5.66 -1.71 12.78
C TRP A 35 -5.66 -3.25 12.88
N HIS A 36 -6.69 -3.91 12.31
CA HIS A 36 -6.89 -5.36 12.40
C HIS A 36 -6.71 -6.08 11.05
N LEU A 37 -6.48 -5.33 9.96
CA LEU A 37 -6.34 -5.81 8.58
C LEU A 37 -4.90 -5.73 8.06
N LEU A 38 -3.91 -6.04 8.90
CA LEU A 38 -2.59 -6.47 8.43
C LEU A 38 -2.63 -7.88 7.79
N ASP A 39 -3.82 -8.47 7.66
CA ASP A 39 -4.00 -9.79 7.09
C ASP A 39 -4.26 -9.69 5.58
N ALA A 40 -3.21 -10.03 4.82
CA ALA A 40 -3.06 -10.41 3.42
C ALA A 40 -4.22 -10.27 2.41
N ASN A 41 -5.48 -10.52 2.79
CA ASN A 41 -6.61 -10.66 1.86
C ASN A 41 -6.92 -9.41 1.02
N VAL A 42 -6.56 -8.21 1.49
CA VAL A 42 -6.80 -6.97 0.72
C VAL A 42 -5.71 -6.75 -0.34
N ASP A 43 -4.47 -7.14 -0.05
CA ASP A 43 -3.34 -7.07 -0.99
C ASP A 43 -3.34 -8.18 -2.04
N TRP A 44 -4.09 -9.26 -1.82
CA TRP A 44 -4.13 -10.43 -2.69
C TRP A 44 -5.15 -10.21 -3.82
N GLY A 45 -4.74 -9.37 -4.77
CA GLY A 45 -5.38 -9.23 -6.09
C GLY A 45 -6.33 -8.05 -6.21
N GLN A 46 -7.23 -7.82 -5.26
CA GLN A 46 -8.19 -6.71 -5.37
C GLN A 46 -7.51 -5.34 -5.32
N ALA A 47 -6.56 -5.13 -4.41
CA ALA A 47 -5.80 -3.88 -4.36
C ALA A 47 -4.92 -3.68 -5.61
N ASN A 48 -4.35 -4.75 -6.19
CA ASN A 48 -3.54 -4.63 -7.42
C ASN A 48 -4.39 -4.27 -8.65
N LEU A 49 -5.62 -4.80 -8.77
CA LEU A 49 -6.55 -4.37 -9.82
C LEU A 49 -6.97 -2.91 -9.64
N ALA A 50 -7.26 -2.49 -8.40
CA ALA A 50 -7.55 -1.09 -8.11
C ALA A 50 -6.34 -0.18 -8.41
N LEU A 51 -5.12 -0.66 -8.15
CA LEU A 51 -3.89 0.04 -8.50
C LEU A 51 -3.74 0.21 -10.01
N LYS A 52 -4.09 -0.81 -10.80
CA LYS A 52 -4.07 -0.73 -12.26
C LYS A 52 -5.01 0.35 -12.77
N HIS A 53 -6.24 0.37 -12.28
CA HIS A 53 -7.22 1.39 -12.67
C HIS A 53 -6.74 2.79 -12.27
N TRP A 54 -6.20 2.94 -11.06
CA TRP A 54 -5.64 4.20 -10.61
C TRP A 54 -4.48 4.67 -11.50
N GLN A 55 -3.58 3.77 -11.91
CA GLN A 55 -2.47 4.08 -12.81
C GLN A 55 -2.97 4.57 -14.18
N ASP A 56 -3.99 3.91 -14.74
CA ASP A 56 -4.58 4.29 -16.03
C ASP A 56 -5.27 5.66 -15.96
N GLU A 57 -6.07 5.89 -14.92
CA GLU A 57 -6.76 7.16 -14.70
C GLU A 57 -5.76 8.30 -14.52
N ARG A 58 -4.70 8.08 -13.75
CA ARG A 58 -3.62 9.06 -13.55
C ARG A 58 -2.93 9.39 -14.88
N GLN A 59 -2.61 8.38 -15.69
CA GLN A 59 -1.99 8.58 -16.99
C GLN A 59 -2.91 9.38 -17.94
N GLN A 60 -4.22 9.13 -17.91
CA GLN A 60 -5.20 9.88 -18.71
C GLN A 60 -5.33 11.34 -18.24
N GLN A 61 -5.26 11.59 -16.94
CA GLN A 61 -5.37 12.93 -16.36
C GLN A 61 -4.14 13.80 -16.63
N VAL A 62 -2.95 13.24 -16.48
CA VAL A 62 -1.68 13.99 -16.59
C VAL A 62 -1.19 14.06 -18.05
N GLY A 63 -1.58 13.10 -18.89
CA GLY A 63 -1.24 13.09 -20.31
C GLY A 63 0.22 12.76 -20.63
N HIS A 64 1.04 12.42 -19.62
CA HIS A 64 2.39 11.91 -19.80
C HIS A 64 2.68 10.75 -18.83
N SER A 65 3.71 9.96 -19.15
CA SER A 65 4.16 8.87 -18.27
C SER A 65 5.02 9.42 -17.14
N GLU A 66 4.67 9.07 -15.90
CA GLU A 66 5.47 9.36 -14.70
C GLU A 66 6.23 8.09 -14.29
N PRO A 67 7.49 8.19 -13.80
CA PRO A 67 8.17 7.04 -13.21
C PRO A 67 7.32 6.44 -12.09
N PHE A 68 7.01 5.15 -12.20
CA PHE A 68 6.17 4.43 -11.27
C PHE A 68 6.97 3.34 -10.56
N TYR A 69 7.01 3.38 -9.24
CA TYR A 69 7.76 2.46 -8.39
C TYR A 69 6.81 1.64 -7.52
N LEU A 70 7.09 0.34 -7.40
CA LEU A 70 6.17 -0.65 -6.85
C LEU A 70 6.84 -1.41 -5.71
N SER A 71 6.16 -1.49 -4.57
CA SER A 71 6.45 -2.40 -3.48
C SER A 71 5.12 -2.97 -2.99
N CYS A 72 4.62 -3.97 -3.72
CA CYS A 72 3.32 -4.58 -3.48
C CYS A 72 3.52 -5.99 -2.90
N PHE A 73 2.80 -6.29 -1.83
CA PHE A 73 2.96 -7.53 -1.06
C PHE A 73 2.78 -8.80 -1.92
N GLY A 74 1.87 -8.80 -2.88
CA GLY A 74 1.64 -9.95 -3.77
C GLY A 74 2.85 -10.34 -4.63
N VAL A 75 3.77 -9.41 -4.91
CA VAL A 75 4.96 -9.67 -5.75
C VAL A 75 5.89 -10.70 -5.12
N ASP A 76 6.04 -10.64 -3.80
CA ASP A 76 6.92 -11.54 -3.05
C ASP A 76 6.40 -12.99 -3.03
N TYR A 77 5.15 -13.21 -3.42
CA TYR A 77 4.50 -14.52 -3.52
C TYR A 77 4.32 -14.99 -4.97
N GLY A 78 5.07 -14.41 -5.90
CA GLY A 78 5.13 -14.86 -7.30
C GLY A 78 4.07 -14.24 -8.22
N MET A 79 3.32 -13.22 -7.74
CA MET A 79 2.47 -12.43 -8.61
C MET A 79 3.34 -11.52 -9.48
N ARG A 80 3.21 -11.67 -10.81
CA ARG A 80 3.81 -10.74 -11.75
C ARG A 80 2.81 -9.61 -12.00
N LEU A 81 3.15 -8.39 -11.59
CA LEU A 81 2.27 -7.23 -11.79
C LEU A 81 2.04 -6.96 -13.28
N GLU A 82 2.97 -7.36 -14.14
CA GLU A 82 2.84 -7.26 -15.59
C GLU A 82 1.67 -8.12 -16.13
N ASP A 83 1.35 -9.25 -15.48
CA ASP A 83 0.21 -10.09 -15.87
C ASP A 83 -1.14 -9.39 -15.59
N LEU A 84 -1.14 -8.37 -14.73
CA LEU A 84 -2.27 -7.47 -14.47
C LEU A 84 -2.21 -6.19 -15.32
N GLY A 85 -1.21 -6.07 -16.20
CA GLY A 85 -0.92 -4.87 -16.98
C GLY A 85 -0.32 -3.73 -16.17
N LEU A 86 0.03 -3.94 -14.90
CA LEU A 86 0.71 -2.92 -14.09
C LEU A 86 2.15 -2.76 -14.56
N HIS A 87 2.56 -1.52 -14.80
CA HIS A 87 3.90 -1.21 -15.28
C HIS A 87 4.62 -0.32 -14.26
N GLY A 88 5.69 -0.82 -13.67
CA GLY A 88 6.52 -0.04 -12.76
C GLY A 88 7.83 -0.74 -12.45
N LYS A 89 8.73 -0.02 -11.80
CA LYS A 89 10.04 -0.52 -11.35
C LYS A 89 9.94 -0.91 -9.87
N PRO A 90 10.76 -1.84 -9.36
CA PRO A 90 10.84 -2.06 -7.93
C PRO A 90 11.32 -0.79 -7.22
N VAL A 91 10.79 -0.53 -6.02
CA VAL A 91 11.32 0.53 -5.15
C VAL A 91 12.82 0.26 -4.88
N PRO A 92 13.71 1.27 -5.02
CA PRO A 92 15.12 1.10 -4.68
C PRO A 92 15.30 0.75 -3.19
N MET A 93 15.95 -0.37 -2.92
CA MET A 93 16.17 -0.90 -1.57
C MET A 93 17.63 -1.32 -1.36
N LYS A 94 18.07 -1.35 -0.11
CA LYS A 94 19.34 -1.90 0.37
C LYS A 94 19.07 -2.89 1.51
N LEU A 95 19.81 -3.99 1.55
CA LEU A 95 19.76 -4.91 2.67
C LEU A 95 20.33 -4.21 3.91
N ASP A 96 19.51 -4.09 4.96
CA ASP A 96 19.96 -3.63 6.25
C ASP A 96 20.56 -4.80 7.06
N PRO A 97 21.85 -4.76 7.42
CA PRO A 97 22.51 -5.85 8.13
C PRO A 97 21.94 -6.09 9.55
N GLU A 98 21.36 -5.07 10.19
CA GLU A 98 20.83 -5.20 11.55
C GLU A 98 19.46 -5.86 11.55
N SER A 99 18.50 -5.31 10.80
CA SER A 99 17.14 -5.87 10.72
C SER A 99 17.06 -7.11 9.82
N LYS A 100 18.05 -7.32 8.94
CA LYS A 100 18.04 -8.31 7.84
C LYS A 100 16.89 -8.12 6.85
N MET A 101 16.32 -6.91 6.78
CA MET A 101 15.26 -6.54 5.85
C MET A 101 15.81 -5.80 4.63
N ASN A 102 15.06 -5.81 3.53
CA ASN A 102 15.36 -4.98 2.36
C ASN A 102 14.72 -3.61 2.57
N LYS A 103 15.49 -2.66 3.12
CA LYS A 103 14.99 -1.34 3.47
C LYS A 103 15.05 -0.39 2.28
N SER A 104 14.00 0.40 2.07
CA SER A 104 13.99 1.45 1.04
C SER A 104 15.15 2.42 1.26
N LEU A 105 15.67 3.00 0.18
CA LEU A 105 16.59 4.12 0.31
C LEU A 105 15.93 5.27 1.07
N PRO A 106 16.71 6.11 1.78
CA PRO A 106 16.22 7.36 2.34
C PRO A 106 15.48 8.21 1.31
N ILE A 107 14.44 8.94 1.71
CA ILE A 107 13.58 9.70 0.79
C ILE A 107 14.38 10.69 -0.09
N ASN A 108 15.47 11.26 0.42
CA ASN A 108 16.34 12.17 -0.33
C ASN A 108 17.28 11.47 -1.33
N GLU A 109 17.46 10.16 -1.24
CA GLU A 109 18.23 9.34 -2.19
C GLU A 109 17.33 8.68 -3.26
N LEU A 110 16.02 8.71 -3.06
CA LEU A 110 15.06 8.11 -3.98
C LEU A 110 14.88 8.96 -5.24
N PRO A 111 14.76 8.34 -6.43
CA PRO A 111 14.44 9.06 -7.65
C PRO A 111 13.04 9.70 -7.56
N PRO A 112 12.82 10.84 -8.22
CA PRO A 112 11.49 11.43 -8.29
C PRO A 112 10.52 10.54 -9.07
N GLY A 113 9.25 10.57 -8.66
CA GLY A 113 8.19 9.75 -9.25
C GLY A 113 7.11 9.37 -8.27
N LEU A 114 6.25 8.46 -8.72
CA LEU A 114 5.15 7.91 -7.96
C LEU A 114 5.54 6.56 -7.36
N TYR A 115 5.15 6.36 -6.11
CA TYR A 115 5.48 5.18 -5.32
C TYR A 115 4.21 4.53 -4.81
N ALA A 116 3.92 3.31 -5.24
CA ALA A 116 2.83 2.50 -4.73
C ALA A 116 3.38 1.46 -3.75
N ILE A 117 2.98 1.57 -2.49
CA ILE A 117 3.55 0.79 -1.39
C ILE A 117 2.41 0.13 -0.62
N SER A 118 2.48 -1.20 -0.48
CA SER A 118 1.56 -1.93 0.39
C SER A 118 1.72 -1.48 1.84
N VAL A 119 0.62 -1.37 2.57
CA VAL A 119 0.60 -1.05 4.00
C VAL A 119 1.46 -2.01 4.82
N ASN A 120 1.60 -3.27 4.40
CA ASN A 120 2.47 -4.24 5.06
C ASN A 120 3.93 -3.81 4.97
N HIS A 121 4.38 -3.39 3.79
CA HIS A 121 5.75 -2.92 3.58
C HIS A 121 5.97 -1.53 4.21
N LEU A 122 4.96 -0.67 4.21
CA LEU A 122 5.00 0.64 4.86
C LEU A 122 5.22 0.53 6.38
N HIS A 123 4.68 -0.52 7.00
CA HIS A 123 4.85 -0.80 8.43
C HIS A 123 5.98 -1.79 8.73
N GLY A 124 6.76 -2.19 7.72
CA GLY A 124 7.87 -3.14 7.87
C GLY A 124 7.43 -4.50 8.41
N TYR A 125 6.22 -4.94 8.06
CA TYR A 125 5.67 -6.22 8.51
C TYR A 125 6.54 -7.37 7.98
N ARG A 126 6.81 -8.35 8.86
CA ARG A 126 7.69 -9.47 8.58
C ARG A 126 6.90 -10.77 8.42
N HIS A 127 6.88 -11.30 7.22
CA HIS A 127 6.41 -12.64 6.89
C HIS A 127 7.56 -13.67 6.90
N HIS A 128 8.76 -13.27 6.50
CA HIS A 128 9.96 -14.09 6.52
C HIS A 128 10.98 -13.56 7.54
N PRO A 129 11.88 -14.43 8.04
CA PRO A 129 12.92 -14.01 8.97
C PRO A 129 13.91 -12.99 8.38
N THR A 130 14.02 -12.92 7.05
CA THR A 130 14.96 -12.06 6.32
C THR A 130 14.44 -11.73 4.93
N GLY A 131 14.81 -10.56 4.40
CA GLY A 131 14.61 -10.20 3.00
C GLY A 131 13.25 -9.57 2.65
N ASP A 132 12.33 -9.48 3.62
CA ASP A 132 11.08 -8.76 3.39
C ASP A 132 11.34 -7.26 3.19
N PRO A 133 10.53 -6.60 2.35
CA PRO A 133 10.61 -5.16 2.16
C PRO A 133 10.26 -4.35 3.41
N ASP A 134 11.05 -3.30 3.68
CA ASP A 134 10.75 -2.27 4.67
C ASP A 134 10.74 -0.91 3.98
N CYS A 135 9.56 -0.31 3.85
CA CYS A 135 9.34 1.01 3.29
C CYS A 135 8.89 2.03 4.35
N SER A 136 9.24 1.81 5.63
CA SER A 136 8.89 2.71 6.75
C SER A 136 9.37 4.14 6.57
N GLU A 137 10.39 4.40 5.75
CA GLU A 137 10.82 5.74 5.37
C GLU A 137 9.69 6.58 4.75
N PHE A 138 8.67 5.96 4.15
CA PHE A 138 7.54 6.67 3.56
C PHE A 138 6.50 7.10 4.59
N LEU A 139 6.54 6.62 5.84
CA LEU A 139 5.64 7.05 6.92
C LEU A 139 5.81 8.55 7.27
N GLN A 140 6.95 9.14 6.92
CA GLN A 140 7.17 10.59 7.09
C GLN A 140 6.47 11.44 6.03
N LEU A 141 5.94 10.82 4.98
CA LEU A 141 5.24 11.48 3.88
C LEU A 141 3.73 11.28 4.02
N LYS A 142 2.97 12.24 3.52
CA LYS A 142 1.52 12.08 3.39
C LYS A 142 1.23 11.40 2.04
N PRO A 143 0.46 10.29 2.00
CA PRO A 143 0.06 9.69 0.74
C PRO A 143 -0.88 10.64 -0.02
N ILE A 144 -0.74 10.66 -1.35
CA ILE A 144 -1.62 11.41 -2.25
C ILE A 144 -2.90 10.64 -2.60
N ALA A 145 -2.87 9.31 -2.44
CA ALA A 145 -4.02 8.43 -2.64
C ALA A 145 -3.87 7.16 -1.79
N ILE A 146 -5.02 6.58 -1.43
CA ILE A 146 -5.12 5.25 -0.85
C ILE A 146 -5.94 4.41 -1.81
N VAL A 147 -5.37 3.31 -2.27
CA VAL A 147 -5.93 2.46 -3.33
C VAL A 147 -6.23 1.08 -2.75
N GLY A 148 -7.49 0.63 -2.94
CA GLY A 148 -7.95 -0.67 -2.46
C GLY A 148 -7.82 -0.87 -0.94
N SER A 149 -7.70 0.20 -0.15
CA SER A 149 -7.47 0.17 1.30
C SER A 149 -6.19 -0.51 1.79
N ALA A 150 -5.29 -0.91 0.90
CA ALA A 150 -4.03 -1.59 1.26
C ALA A 150 -2.79 -1.05 0.54
N ILE A 151 -2.95 -0.22 -0.50
CA ILE A 151 -1.82 0.39 -1.21
C ILE A 151 -1.88 1.89 -1.05
N GLN A 152 -0.80 2.49 -0.56
CA GLN A 152 -0.67 3.94 -0.45
C GLN A 152 0.20 4.45 -1.59
N ILE A 153 -0.22 5.58 -2.18
CA ILE A 153 0.52 6.26 -3.25
C ILE A 153 1.22 7.48 -2.69
N PHE A 154 2.52 7.59 -2.94
CA PHE A 154 3.33 8.75 -2.60
C PHE A 154 3.90 9.39 -3.86
N GLU A 155 4.07 10.70 -3.84
CA GLU A 155 4.66 11.47 -4.94
C GLU A 155 5.92 12.16 -4.43
N LEU A 156 7.06 11.85 -5.08
CA LEU A 156 8.32 12.54 -4.85
C LEU A 156 8.54 13.54 -6.00
N PRO A 157 8.57 14.85 -5.71
CA PRO A 157 8.68 15.86 -6.75
C PRO A 157 10.06 15.83 -7.40
N MET A 158 10.10 16.16 -8.69
CA MET A 158 11.34 16.43 -9.41
C MET A 158 12.08 17.59 -8.72
N GLY A 159 13.16 17.31 -7.98
CA GLY A 159 14.10 18.35 -7.51
C GLY A 159 14.25 18.58 -6.00
N ARG A 160 13.93 17.63 -5.11
CA ARG A 160 14.27 17.74 -3.68
C ARG A 160 15.65 17.17 -3.32
N ALA A 161 16.69 17.75 -3.90
CA ALA A 161 18.00 17.73 -3.24
C ALA A 161 18.16 19.08 -2.51
N ASN A 162 18.14 19.05 -1.17
CA ASN A 162 18.58 20.13 -0.25
C ASN A 162 17.62 21.28 0.11
N GLU A 163 16.54 21.03 0.86
CA GLU A 163 15.85 22.13 1.60
C GLU A 163 15.78 21.95 3.12
N SER A 164 16.32 20.90 3.73
CA SER A 164 16.20 20.67 5.19
C SER A 164 17.46 20.92 6.04
N ILE A 165 18.53 21.55 5.53
CA ILE A 165 19.74 21.89 6.34
C ILE A 165 20.00 23.41 6.39
N ARG A 166 18.96 24.25 6.49
CA ARG A 166 19.15 25.70 6.57
C ARG A 166 18.43 26.44 7.69
N ASN A 167 17.79 25.72 8.62
CA ASN A 167 17.05 26.33 9.74
C ASN A 167 17.48 25.83 11.12
N GLU A 168 18.79 25.71 11.39
CA GLU A 168 19.32 25.64 12.78
C GLU A 168 20.70 26.33 12.85
N GLY A 169 20.72 27.62 12.52
CA GLY A 169 21.95 28.41 12.59
C GLY A 169 21.69 29.89 12.32
N ASP A 170 20.91 30.53 13.19
CA ASP A 170 20.98 31.96 13.49
C ASP A 170 20.60 32.18 14.97
#